data_AF-A0A1H1L3X2-F1
#
_entry.id   AF-A0A1H1L3X2-F1
#
_cell.length_a   1.000
_cell.length_b   1.000
_cell.length_c   1.000
_cell.angle_alpha   90.00
_cell.angle_beta   90.00
_cell.angle_gamma   90.00
#
_symmetry.space_group_name_H-M   'P 1'
#
loop_
_entity.id
_entity.type
_entity.pdbx_description
1 polymer ?
#
loop_
_entity_poly.entity_id
_entity_poly.type
_entity_poly.pdbx_seq_one_letter_code
_entity_poly.pdbx_strand_id
1 'polypeptide(L)' 'MRVLIACEESQRVATEFRRLGHEAYSCDIEPCGGDTR' A
#
# COMPACT_ATOMS: atom_id res chain seq x y z
N MET A 1 -14.11 -1.69 -5.36
CA MET A 1 -13.91 -0.27 -4.98
C MET A 1 -12.51 0.12 -5.39
N ARG A 2 -12.30 1.38 -5.79
CA ARG A 2 -10.97 1.95 -6.04
C ARG A 2 -10.49 2.66 -4.78
N VAL A 3 -9.30 2.29 -4.30
CA VAL A 3 -8.76 2.80 -3.02
C VAL A 3 -7.29 3.19 -3.19
N LEU A 4 -6.95 4.41 -2.80
CA LEU A 4 -5.57 4.87 -2.64
C LEU A 4 -5.21 4.74 -1.15
N ILE A 5 -4.12 4.03 -0.85
CA ILE A 5 -3.59 3.93 0.50
C ILE A 5 -2.32 4.76 0.59
N ALA A 6 -2.35 5.77 1.46
CA ALA A 6 -1.23 6.67 1.70
C ALA A 6 -0.71 6.49 3.13
N CYS A 7 0.32 5.66 3.29
CA CYS A 7 1.06 5.44 4.55
C CYS A 7 2.44 4.81 4.26
N GLU A 8 3.34 4.77 5.24
CA GLU A 8 4.71 4.26 5.16
C GLU A 8 4.84 2.77 4.83
N GLU A 9 3.76 2.00 5.02
CA GLU A 9 3.66 0.59 4.69
C GLU A 9 2.50 0.34 3.71
N SER A 10 2.26 1.28 2.78
CA SER A 10 1.08 1.27 1.91
C SER A 10 1.03 0.04 1.02
N GLN A 11 2.18 -0.53 0.65
CA GLN A 11 2.28 -1.75 -0.15
C GLN A 11 1.66 -2.97 0.56
N ARG A 12 1.87 -3.11 1.87
CA ARG A 12 1.34 -4.23 2.66
C ARG A 12 -0.17 -4.14 2.77
N VAL A 13 -0.69 -2.94 3.04
CA VAL A 13 -2.14 -2.70 3.12
C VAL A 13 -2.80 -2.88 1.75
N ALA A 14 -2.20 -2.36 0.67
CA ALA A 14 -2.72 -2.53 -0.69
C ALA A 14 -2.80 -4.01 -1.10
N THR A 15 -1.84 -4.84 -0.66
CA THR A 15 -1.85 -6.28 -0.91
C THR A 15 -3.04 -6.97 -0.25
N GLU A 16 -3.33 -6.67 1.02
CA GLU A 16 -4.51 -7.25 1.69
C GLU A 16 -5.82 -6.76 1.07
N PHE A 17 -5.92 -5.48 0.70
CA PHE A 17 -7.09 -4.97 -0.03
C PHE A 17 -7.30 -5.67 -1.38
N ARG A 18 -6.22 -5.96 -2.12
CA ARG A 18 -6.29 -6.73 -3.38
C ARG A 18 -6.78 -8.15 -3.15
N ARG A 19 -6.36 -8.81 -2.06
CA ARG A 19 -6.86 -10.15 -1.69
C ARG A 19 -8.36 -10.16 -1.39
N LEU A 20 -8.90 -9.05 -0.89
CA LEU A 20 -10.33 -8.85 -0.68
C LEU A 20 -11.09 -8.45 -1.96
N GLY A 21 -10.43 -8.39 -3.12
CA GLY A 21 -11.05 -8.07 -4.41
C GLY A 21 -11.22 -6.58 -4.68
N HIS A 22 -10.46 -5.73 -4.01
CA HIS A 22 -10.46 -4.28 -4.26
C HIS A 22 -9.35 -3.87 -5.24
N GLU A 23 -9.62 -2.85 -6.05
CA GLU A 23 -8.63 -2.21 -6.91
C GLU A 23 -7.86 -1.19 -6.06
N ALA A 24 -6.74 -1.62 -5.48
CA ALA A 24 -5.98 -0.83 -4.52
C ALA A 24 -4.62 -0.37 -5.06
N TYR A 25 -4.26 0.88 -4.76
CA TYR A 25 -3.01 1.53 -5.15
C TYR A 25 -2.25 1.97 -3.89
N SER A 26 -0.93 1.77 -3.90
CA SER A 26 -0.01 2.13 -2.81
C SER A 26 0.68 3.46 -3.13
N CYS A 27 0.80 4.32 -2.12
CA CYS A 27 1.54 5.58 -2.18
C CYS A 27 2.23 5.81 -0.83
N ASP A 28 3.54 5.59 -0.78
CA ASP A 28 4.29 5.83 0.44
C ASP A 28 4.44 7.35 0.68
N ILE A 29 4.11 7.81 1.90
CA ILE A 29 4.24 9.24 2.28
C ILE A 29 5.67 9.56 2.70
N GLU A 30 6.29 8.60 3.37
CA GLU A 30 7.68 8.58 3.80
C GLU A 30 8.32 7.26 3.32
N PRO A 31 9.65 7.17 3.22
CA PRO A 31 10.32 5.94 2.81
C PRO A 31 9.87 4.75 3.67
N CYS A 32 9.48 3.66 3.00
CA CYS A 32 9.11 2.42 3.66
C CYS A 32 10.34 1.84 4.39
N GLY A 33 10.12 1.16 5.53
CA GLY A 33 11.21 0.54 6.28
C GLY A 33 12.00 -0.52 5.47
N GLY A 34 11.41 -1.03 4.39
CA GLY A 34 12.03 -1.96 3.45
C GLY A 34 13.07 -1.36 2.49
N ASP A 35 13.09 -0.03 2.30
CA ASP A 35 13.97 0.64 1.31
C ASP A 35 15.41 0.88 1.80
N THR A 36 15.82 0.23 2.89
CA THR A 36 17.16 0.40 3.50
C THR A 36 18.26 -0.49 2.90
N ARG A 37 18.21 -0.80 1.60
CA ARG A 37 19.27 -1.55 0.90
C ARG A 37 19.65 -0.97 -0.45
#